data_AF-T1EES1-F1
#
_entry.id   AF-T1EES1-F1
#
_cell.length_a   1.000
_cell.length_b   1.000
_cell.length_c   1.000
_cell.angle_alpha   90.00
_cell.angle_beta   90.00
_cell.angle_gamma   90.00
#
_symmetry.space_group_name_H-M   'P 1'
#
loop_
_entity.id
_entity.type
_entity.pdbx_description
1 polymer ?
#
loop_
_entity_poly.entity_id
_entity_poly.type
_entity_poly.pdbx_seq_one_letter_code
_entity_poly.pdbx_strand_id
1 'polypeptide(L)'
;MICCLDTMLLLHCRFDFQRLLMSRQKEKMLDSATSTTTSSSSSPPSSTVLIMMDDHSLQHNHILVRSFLIGGYSERLLPDTQYSDKPIRMFHEYPVPDCYWPKLSKHSTTDGHQQQLPKIKDHESFVEFREVIFDVIGRSSRDASGLKDSYVMMMIEQAVEYNASHENNTSITNRLRALSPRTHDINVSDSAAKKYTFSKIQLEGIKLIIRYGTSLRLLTSSTKESTEKLKLLIAKVSMAFCRGDNESDGFYNIAHNVNLGFDWFAGVLFILSNGNVNRTLKFLSKFASLHTSIYLWKYYSMICNNNNNKSNLATIQHVINNSLEMILQEELPQVLSTFHMSGFAPAQICQHWIRQWFLNYLDWPQIQQSLICSLCFGPDYIVYFCISILKHNEEIIKRQMVDRNLVIYLKEEPIRDFDASRYVDYMISLEDKYRSHIFRNMRDAYGKVFGSQ
;
A
#
# COMPACT_ATOMS: atom_id res chain seq x y z
N MET A 1 18.34 3.74 7.49
CA MET A 1 17.01 3.62 8.12
C MET A 1 16.03 3.08 7.07
N ILE A 2 15.46 1.90 7.31
CA ILE A 2 14.79 1.10 6.28
C ILE A 2 13.28 1.41 6.32
N CYS A 3 12.82 2.41 5.56
CA CYS A 3 11.44 2.88 5.67
C CYS A 3 10.51 2.41 4.55
N CYS A 4 11.06 2.07 3.39
CA CYS A 4 10.30 1.68 2.20
C CYS A 4 10.17 0.16 2.15
N LEU A 5 8.97 -0.36 1.95
CA LEU A 5 8.75 -1.81 1.85
C LEU A 5 9.63 -2.45 0.78
N ASP A 6 9.80 -1.83 -0.39
CA ASP A 6 10.69 -2.36 -1.43
C ASP A 6 12.16 -2.43 -0.99
N THR A 7 12.65 -1.44 -0.23
CA THR A 7 14.01 -1.47 0.34
C THR A 7 14.13 -2.55 1.40
N MET A 8 13.08 -2.77 2.19
CA MET A 8 13.02 -3.83 3.20
C MET A 8 13.07 -5.21 2.55
N LEU A 9 12.26 -5.43 1.50
CA LEU A 9 12.30 -6.66 0.72
C LEU A 9 13.68 -6.88 0.10
N LEU A 10 14.27 -5.84 -0.51
CA LEU A 10 15.60 -5.94 -1.11
C LEU A 10 16.66 -6.35 -0.09
N LEU A 11 16.69 -5.70 1.08
CA LEU A 11 17.63 -6.02 2.15
C LEU A 11 17.38 -7.42 2.71
N HIS A 12 16.12 -7.83 2.89
CA HIS A 12 15.79 -9.16 3.37
C HIS A 12 16.22 -10.23 2.36
N CYS A 13 15.94 -10.04 1.07
CA CYS A 13 16.34 -10.99 0.04
C CYS A 13 17.86 -11.10 -0.14
N ARG A 14 18.61 -10.03 0.16
CA ARG A 14 20.07 -10.00 0.00
C ARG A 14 20.83 -10.50 1.24
N PHE A 15 20.36 -10.15 2.43
CA PHE A 15 21.09 -10.37 3.68
C PHE A 15 20.37 -11.27 4.69
N ASP A 16 19.11 -11.64 4.44
CA ASP A 16 18.25 -12.35 5.40
C ASP A 16 18.26 -11.69 6.79
N PHE A 17 18.24 -10.34 6.80
CA PHE A 17 18.57 -9.56 8.00
C PHE A 17 17.60 -9.83 9.15
N GLN A 18 16.34 -10.19 8.87
CA GLN A 18 15.36 -10.54 9.91
C GLN A 18 15.82 -11.78 10.71
N ARG A 19 16.32 -12.82 10.03
CA ARG A 19 16.89 -13.99 10.72
C ARG A 19 18.15 -13.64 11.49
N LEU A 20 19.02 -12.82 10.91
CA LEU A 20 20.22 -12.35 11.60
C LEU A 20 19.88 -11.59 12.89
N LEU A 21 18.89 -10.69 12.84
CA LEU A 21 18.43 -9.93 14.01
C LEU A 21 17.81 -10.85 15.08
N MET A 22 16.98 -11.82 14.68
CA MET A 22 16.42 -12.80 15.62
C MET A 22 17.51 -13.64 16.28
N SER A 23 18.49 -14.17 15.53
CA SER A 23 19.60 -14.93 16.09
C SER A 23 20.41 -14.10 17.09
N ARG A 24 20.70 -12.83 16.74
CA ARG A 24 21.38 -11.87 17.64
C ARG A 24 20.57 -11.60 18.91
N GLN A 25 19.25 -11.55 18.83
CA GLN A 25 18.40 -11.41 20.02
C GLN A 25 18.41 -12.67 20.87
N LYS A 26 18.43 -13.85 20.25
CA LYS A 26 18.54 -15.13 20.97
C LYS A 26 19.87 -15.29 21.71
N GLU A 27 20.98 -14.87 21.11
CA GLU A 27 22.30 -14.88 21.77
C GLU A 27 22.36 -13.99 23.02
N LYS A 28 21.52 -12.95 23.09
CA LYS A 28 21.40 -12.05 24.25
C LYS A 28 20.40 -12.53 25.31
N MET A 29 19.77 -13.69 25.10
CA MET A 29 18.93 -14.33 26.11
C MET A 29 19.86 -14.88 27.19
N LEU A 30 19.69 -14.41 28.43
CA LEU A 30 20.43 -14.98 29.54
C LEU A 30 19.88 -16.39 29.78
N ASP A 31 20.74 -17.41 29.67
CA ASP A 31 20.38 -18.77 30.05
C ASP A 31 19.97 -18.75 31.53
N SER A 32 18.69 -18.92 31.82
CA SER A 32 18.19 -19.14 33.19
C SER A 32 18.55 -20.54 33.69
N ALA A 33 19.76 -21.02 33.39
CA ALA A 33 20.31 -22.30 33.82
C ALA A 33 21.47 -22.13 34.82
N THR A 34 21.96 -20.92 35.04
CA THR A 34 23.06 -20.64 35.99
C THR A 34 22.66 -19.58 37.01
N SER A 35 21.58 -19.83 37.77
CA SER A 35 21.45 -19.27 39.12
C SER A 35 20.53 -20.12 39.97
N THR A 36 21.15 -20.79 40.96
CA THR A 36 20.56 -21.20 42.24
C THR A 36 19.42 -22.23 42.22
N THR A 37 19.80 -23.51 42.11
CA THR A 37 19.13 -24.58 42.85
C THR A 37 19.48 -24.47 44.34
N THR A 38 18.72 -23.67 45.08
CA THR A 38 18.32 -24.05 46.44
C THR A 38 16.80 -23.93 46.53
N SER A 39 16.19 -25.09 46.72
CA SER A 39 14.79 -25.37 47.06
C SER A 39 13.97 -24.24 47.68
N SER A 40 12.82 -23.90 47.11
CA SER A 40 11.52 -24.48 47.53
C SER A 40 10.30 -23.71 46.96
N SER A 41 9.33 -24.51 46.51
CA SER A 41 7.88 -24.24 46.42
C SER A 41 7.29 -23.24 45.41
N SER A 42 6.36 -23.82 44.64
CA SER A 42 5.12 -23.27 44.06
C SER A 42 5.17 -22.59 42.68
N SER A 43 4.71 -23.36 41.70
CA SER A 43 4.14 -22.97 40.38
C SER A 43 5.09 -22.31 39.37
N PRO A 44 5.19 -22.80 38.13
CA PRO A 44 6.06 -22.19 37.12
C PRO A 44 5.44 -20.87 36.66
N PRO A 45 6.08 -19.70 36.81
CA PRO A 45 5.76 -18.60 35.93
C PRO A 45 6.26 -19.00 34.55
N SER A 46 5.47 -18.73 33.51
CA SER A 46 5.88 -18.86 32.12
C SER A 46 7.30 -18.31 31.96
N SER A 47 8.22 -19.15 31.48
CA SER A 47 9.66 -18.90 31.36
C SER A 47 9.93 -17.45 30.93
N THR A 48 10.16 -16.59 31.91
CA THR A 48 10.40 -15.16 31.68
C THR A 48 11.87 -15.08 31.30
N VAL A 49 12.13 -15.24 30.01
CA VAL A 49 13.49 -15.14 29.51
C VAL A 49 13.95 -13.70 29.73
N LEU A 50 14.96 -13.54 30.59
CA LEU A 50 15.61 -12.27 30.83
C LEU A 50 16.52 -11.98 29.63
N ILE A 51 16.09 -11.06 28.77
CA ILE A 51 16.91 -10.54 27.67
C ILE A 51 17.59 -9.27 28.17
N MET A 52 18.90 -9.18 27.96
CA MET A 52 19.64 -7.95 28.27
C MET A 52 19.12 -6.82 27.37
N MET A 53 18.41 -5.87 27.99
CA MET A 53 17.85 -4.71 27.32
C MET A 53 18.89 -3.59 27.30
N ASP A 54 19.57 -3.47 26.16
CA ASP A 54 20.35 -2.28 25.79
C ASP A 54 19.65 -1.53 24.64
N ASP A 55 20.09 -0.30 24.36
CA ASP A 55 19.51 0.53 23.29
C ASP A 55 19.55 -0.17 21.92
N HIS A 56 20.59 -0.98 21.67
CA HIS A 56 20.72 -1.75 20.43
C HIS A 56 19.70 -2.89 20.33
N SER A 57 19.41 -3.57 21.43
CA SER A 57 18.39 -4.61 21.53
C SER A 57 17.02 -4.00 21.23
N LEU A 58 16.70 -2.83 21.80
CA LEU A 58 15.45 -2.12 21.53
C LEU A 58 15.33 -1.71 20.05
N GLN A 59 16.39 -1.13 19.47
CA GLN A 59 16.42 -0.79 18.05
C GLN A 59 16.30 -2.02 17.14
N HIS A 60 16.99 -3.13 17.45
CA HIS A 60 16.87 -4.38 16.71
C HIS A 60 15.43 -4.90 16.75
N ASN A 61 14.80 -4.86 17.92
CA ASN A 61 13.42 -5.30 18.10
C ASN A 61 12.46 -4.41 17.31
N HIS A 62 12.64 -3.09 17.34
CA HIS A 62 11.88 -2.16 16.52
C HIS A 62 12.00 -2.45 15.02
N ILE A 63 13.22 -2.58 14.50
CA ILE A 63 13.46 -2.88 13.08
C ILE A 63 12.84 -4.23 12.70
N LEU A 64 12.94 -5.23 13.57
CA LEU A 64 12.43 -6.56 13.31
C LEU A 64 10.90 -6.59 13.29
N VAL A 65 10.23 -6.04 14.31
CA VAL A 65 8.76 -5.95 14.35
C VAL A 65 8.24 -5.16 13.16
N ARG A 66 8.84 -3.99 12.89
CA ARG A 66 8.43 -3.15 11.77
C ARG A 66 8.62 -3.80 10.41
N SER A 67 9.67 -4.60 10.25
CA SER A 67 9.94 -5.27 8.98
C SER A 67 9.16 -6.55 8.76
N PHE A 68 8.70 -7.16 9.84
CA PHE A 68 7.93 -8.37 9.77
C PHE A 68 6.42 -8.10 9.75
N LEU A 69 5.95 -7.10 10.48
CA LEU A 69 4.54 -6.70 10.55
C LEU A 69 4.33 -5.43 9.75
N ILE A 70 3.30 -5.38 8.90
CA ILE A 70 2.81 -4.17 8.26
C ILE A 70 1.39 -3.88 8.77
N GLY A 71 0.97 -2.62 8.66
CA GLY A 71 -0.32 -2.13 9.15
C GLY A 71 -0.22 -0.70 9.68
N GLY A 72 -1.38 -0.08 9.83
CA GLY A 72 -1.53 1.24 10.43
C GLY A 72 -1.41 1.23 11.95
N TYR A 73 -1.79 2.36 12.56
CA TYR A 73 -1.68 2.59 14.00
C TYR A 73 -2.52 1.62 14.84
N SER A 74 -3.74 1.29 14.39
CA SER A 74 -4.66 0.44 15.15
C SER A 74 -4.45 -1.06 14.87
N GLU A 75 -3.57 -1.39 13.91
CA GLU A 75 -3.35 -2.76 13.41
C GLU A 75 -2.01 -3.34 13.85
N ARG A 76 -1.06 -2.46 14.21
CA ARG A 76 0.29 -2.84 14.62
C ARG A 76 0.83 -1.86 15.65
N LEU A 77 1.39 -2.40 16.73
CA LEU A 77 2.11 -1.63 17.73
C LEU A 77 3.62 -1.78 17.50
N LEU A 78 4.31 -0.67 17.21
CA LEU A 78 5.76 -0.65 17.13
C LEU A 78 6.35 -0.50 18.54
N PRO A 79 7.39 -1.28 18.91
CA PRO A 79 8.05 -1.09 20.19
C PRO A 79 8.84 0.22 20.19
N ASP A 80 8.91 0.84 21.37
CA ASP A 80 9.72 2.04 21.58
C ASP A 80 11.20 1.73 21.32
N THR A 81 11.92 2.70 20.76
CA THR A 81 13.36 2.62 20.53
C THR A 81 14.19 3.06 21.73
N GLN A 82 13.53 3.61 22.75
CA GLN A 82 14.11 4.06 24.01
C GLN A 82 13.57 3.23 25.16
N TYR A 83 14.36 3.09 26.22
CA TYR A 83 13.95 2.38 27.41
C TYR A 83 12.71 3.02 28.03
N SER A 84 11.76 2.17 28.44
CA SER A 84 10.52 2.55 29.09
C SER A 84 10.29 1.58 30.24
N ASP A 85 9.68 2.05 31.34
CA ASP A 85 9.38 1.22 32.51
C ASP A 85 8.35 0.11 32.22
N LYS A 86 7.76 0.11 31.02
CA LYS A 86 6.83 -0.92 30.57
C LYS A 86 7.58 -2.21 30.19
N PRO A 87 7.09 -3.39 30.59
CA PRO A 87 7.72 -4.65 30.20
C PRO A 87 7.60 -4.87 28.67
N ILE A 88 8.74 -4.95 27.98
CA ILE A 88 8.82 -5.18 26.53
C ILE A 88 9.09 -6.67 26.28
N ARG A 89 8.20 -7.34 25.52
CA ARG A 89 8.41 -8.73 25.10
C ARG A 89 9.11 -8.78 23.76
N MET A 90 10.41 -9.09 23.75
CA MET A 90 11.22 -9.07 22.52
C MET A 90 10.78 -10.13 21.50
N PHE A 91 10.82 -9.77 20.22
CA PHE A 91 10.55 -10.67 19.11
C PHE A 91 11.79 -11.47 18.72
N HIS A 92 11.98 -12.61 19.36
CA HIS A 92 13.15 -13.46 19.23
C HIS A 92 12.87 -14.78 18.49
N GLU A 93 11.61 -15.19 18.39
CA GLU A 93 11.18 -16.40 17.70
C GLU A 93 9.79 -16.27 17.09
N TYR A 94 9.43 -17.23 16.23
CA TYR A 94 8.10 -17.31 15.64
C TYR A 94 7.18 -18.19 16.50
N PRO A 95 5.89 -17.83 16.66
CA PRO A 95 5.21 -16.66 16.10
C PRO A 95 5.58 -15.35 16.81
N VAL A 96 5.36 -14.22 16.12
CA VAL A 96 5.60 -12.88 16.68
C VAL A 96 4.78 -12.69 17.96
N PRO A 97 5.35 -12.08 19.02
CA PRO A 97 4.63 -11.84 20.26
C PRO A 97 3.31 -11.08 20.07
N ASP A 98 2.25 -11.54 20.76
CA ASP A 98 0.90 -10.98 20.67
C ASP A 98 0.81 -9.50 21.07
N CYS A 99 1.77 -8.98 21.84
CA CYS A 99 1.79 -7.57 22.24
C CYS A 99 2.00 -6.60 21.06
N TYR A 100 2.53 -7.08 19.94
CA TYR A 100 2.69 -6.27 18.72
C TYR A 100 1.43 -6.27 17.85
N TRP A 101 0.48 -7.15 18.18
CA TRP A 101 -0.86 -7.18 17.63
C TRP A 101 -1.80 -6.49 18.63
N PRO A 102 -2.26 -5.26 18.35
CA PRO A 102 -3.38 -4.73 19.11
C PRO A 102 -4.51 -5.75 19.04
N LYS A 103 -5.15 -6.04 20.19
CA LYS A 103 -6.32 -6.93 20.23
C LYS A 103 -7.41 -6.26 19.41
N LEU A 104 -7.46 -6.58 18.12
CA LEU A 104 -8.53 -6.16 17.22
C LEU A 104 -9.82 -6.59 17.92
N SER A 105 -10.61 -5.60 18.38
CA SER A 105 -12.00 -5.84 18.74
C SER A 105 -12.55 -6.64 17.59
N LYS A 106 -12.95 -7.89 17.86
CA LYS A 106 -13.33 -8.87 16.84
C LYS A 106 -14.08 -8.11 15.76
N HIS A 107 -13.54 -8.04 14.53
CA HIS A 107 -14.38 -7.79 13.37
C HIS A 107 -15.45 -8.84 13.49
N SER A 108 -16.60 -8.42 14.00
CA SER A 108 -17.69 -9.31 14.19
C SER A 108 -18.10 -9.60 12.76
N THR A 109 -17.81 -10.82 12.33
CA THR A 109 -18.62 -11.52 11.33
C THR A 109 -20.02 -11.74 11.90
N THR A 110 -20.60 -10.72 12.54
CA THR A 110 -21.99 -10.65 12.89
C THR A 110 -22.70 -10.31 11.60
N ASP A 111 -23.48 -11.27 11.12
CA ASP A 111 -24.66 -11.07 10.29
C ASP A 111 -25.73 -10.15 10.93
N GLY A 112 -25.31 -9.16 11.74
CA GLY A 112 -26.16 -8.25 12.48
C GLY A 112 -25.86 -6.83 12.03
N HIS A 113 -26.85 -6.21 11.38
CA HIS A 113 -26.82 -4.88 10.77
C HIS A 113 -26.03 -4.81 9.45
N GLN A 114 -26.59 -5.48 8.43
CA GLN A 114 -26.57 -4.87 7.09
C GLN A 114 -27.16 -3.47 7.23
N GLN A 115 -26.34 -2.44 7.46
CA GLN A 115 -26.73 -1.13 6.95
C GLN A 115 -27.02 -1.38 5.47
N GLN A 116 -28.25 -1.08 5.05
CA GLN A 116 -28.60 -1.07 3.65
C GLN A 116 -27.75 0.03 3.01
N LEU A 117 -26.51 -0.35 2.67
CA LEU A 117 -25.68 0.41 1.78
C LEU A 117 -26.50 0.56 0.51
N PRO A 118 -26.66 1.78 -0.03
CA PRO A 118 -27.48 2.01 -1.20
C PRO A 118 -27.10 0.99 -2.26
N LYS A 119 -28.12 0.23 -2.71
CA LYS A 119 -27.94 -0.64 -3.87
C LYS A 119 -27.52 0.29 -4.99
N ILE A 120 -26.29 0.12 -5.46
CA ILE A 120 -25.80 0.80 -6.65
C ILE A 120 -26.62 0.20 -7.79
N LYS A 121 -27.76 0.83 -8.07
CA LYS A 121 -28.53 0.57 -9.28
C LYS A 121 -27.69 1.06 -10.45
N ASP A 122 -28.07 0.68 -11.67
CA ASP A 122 -27.57 1.34 -12.86
C ASP A 122 -27.92 2.84 -12.73
N HIS A 123 -27.00 3.64 -12.19
CA HIS A 123 -27.20 5.07 -12.06
C HIS A 123 -27.14 5.64 -13.46
N GLU A 124 -28.23 6.26 -13.90
CA GLU A 124 -28.29 6.92 -15.21
C GLU A 124 -27.28 8.09 -15.28
N SER A 125 -26.85 8.62 -14.14
CA SER A 125 -25.83 9.67 -14.05
C SER A 125 -24.67 9.32 -13.09
N PHE A 126 -23.44 9.60 -13.52
CA PHE A 126 -22.23 9.47 -12.68
C PHE A 126 -22.22 10.42 -11.48
N VAL A 127 -23.00 11.50 -11.56
CA VAL A 127 -23.16 12.49 -10.49
C VAL A 127 -23.86 11.87 -9.29
N GLU A 128 -24.98 11.16 -9.51
CA GLU A 128 -25.68 10.43 -8.44
C GLU A 128 -24.79 9.33 -7.84
N PHE A 129 -24.06 8.61 -8.69
CA PHE A 129 -23.11 7.60 -8.23
C PHE A 129 -22.02 8.20 -7.33
N ARG A 130 -21.53 9.40 -7.67
CA ARG A 130 -20.54 10.13 -6.88
C ARG A 130 -21.08 10.55 -5.51
N GLU A 131 -22.29 11.09 -5.45
CA GLU A 131 -22.93 11.47 -4.18
C GLU A 131 -23.12 10.27 -3.25
N VAL A 132 -23.55 9.14 -3.82
CA VAL A 132 -23.69 7.88 -3.09
C VAL A 132 -22.35 7.44 -2.47
N ILE A 133 -21.24 7.55 -3.22
CA ILE A 133 -19.93 7.18 -2.70
C ILE A 133 -19.51 8.08 -1.53
N PHE A 134 -19.71 9.40 -1.63
CA PHE A 134 -19.37 10.30 -0.53
C PHE A 134 -20.19 10.06 0.72
N ASP A 135 -21.49 9.79 0.58
CA ASP A 135 -22.35 9.41 1.70
C ASP A 135 -21.86 8.10 2.35
N VAL A 136 -21.44 7.11 1.56
CA VAL A 136 -20.86 5.87 2.07
C VAL A 136 -19.55 6.11 2.82
N ILE A 137 -18.64 6.95 2.29
CA ILE A 137 -17.40 7.32 2.98
C ILE A 137 -17.72 8.03 4.30
N GLY A 138 -18.67 8.98 4.29
CA GLY A 138 -19.10 9.71 5.49
C GLY A 138 -19.70 8.80 6.57
N ARG A 139 -20.50 7.79 6.17
CA ARG A 139 -21.08 6.81 7.11
C ARG A 139 -20.03 5.86 7.68
N SER A 140 -19.04 5.46 6.88
CA SER A 140 -17.99 4.52 7.29
C SER A 140 -17.15 5.01 8.48
N SER A 141 -17.06 6.32 8.71
CA SER A 141 -16.39 6.92 9.86
C SER A 141 -17.14 6.70 11.18
N ARG A 142 -18.46 6.53 11.13
CA ARG A 142 -19.30 6.33 12.32
C ARG A 142 -19.24 4.89 12.82
N ASP A 143 -18.93 3.95 11.95
CA ASP A 143 -18.83 2.53 12.27
C ASP A 143 -17.36 2.13 12.45
N ALA A 144 -16.99 1.72 13.66
CA ALA A 144 -15.64 1.23 13.96
C ALA A 144 -15.23 -0.01 13.13
N SER A 145 -16.17 -0.64 12.41
CA SER A 145 -15.93 -1.81 11.57
C SER A 145 -15.49 -1.50 10.14
N GLY A 146 -15.52 -0.24 9.69
CA GLY A 146 -15.17 0.15 8.32
C GLY A 146 -16.10 -0.41 7.24
N LEU A 147 -15.72 -0.25 5.96
CA LEU A 147 -16.50 -0.73 4.82
C LEU A 147 -16.19 -2.21 4.51
N LYS A 148 -17.21 -2.95 4.07
CA LYS A 148 -17.01 -4.34 3.63
C LYS A 148 -16.23 -4.38 2.31
N ASP A 149 -15.13 -5.13 2.28
CA ASP A 149 -14.26 -5.29 1.11
C ASP A 149 -15.01 -5.60 -0.19
N SER A 150 -15.99 -6.51 -0.12
CA SER A 150 -16.78 -6.91 -1.29
C SER A 150 -17.57 -5.77 -1.92
N TYR A 151 -18.04 -4.82 -1.10
CA TYR A 151 -18.80 -3.65 -1.53
C TYR A 151 -17.88 -2.59 -2.12
N VAL A 152 -16.73 -2.35 -1.49
CA VAL A 152 -15.68 -1.46 -2.02
C VAL A 152 -15.17 -1.94 -3.38
N MET A 153 -14.89 -3.24 -3.52
CA MET A 153 -14.50 -3.83 -4.80
C MET A 153 -15.58 -3.65 -5.87
N MET A 154 -16.85 -3.80 -5.51
CA MET A 154 -17.97 -3.62 -6.45
C MET A 154 -18.07 -2.17 -6.94
N MET A 155 -17.94 -1.19 -6.05
CA MET A 155 -17.92 0.24 -6.42
C MET A 155 -16.79 0.55 -7.41
N ILE A 156 -15.59 0.09 -7.09
CA ILE A 156 -14.40 0.35 -7.90
C ILE A 156 -14.52 -0.33 -9.27
N GLU A 157 -15.08 -1.54 -9.33
CA GLU A 157 -15.38 -2.22 -10.60
C GLU A 157 -16.37 -1.44 -11.47
N GLN A 158 -17.48 -0.96 -10.88
CA GLN A 158 -18.48 -0.17 -11.57
C GLN A 158 -17.92 1.17 -12.06
N ALA A 159 -17.12 1.85 -11.24
CA ALA A 159 -16.47 3.10 -11.64
C ALA A 159 -15.52 2.91 -12.82
N VAL A 160 -14.70 1.85 -12.80
CA VAL A 160 -13.78 1.52 -13.90
C VAL A 160 -14.55 1.14 -15.17
N GLU A 161 -15.67 0.43 -15.06
CA GLU A 161 -16.53 0.09 -16.19
C GLU A 161 -17.24 1.31 -16.80
N TYR A 162 -17.73 2.21 -15.95
CA TYR A 162 -18.28 3.49 -16.38
C TYR A 162 -17.22 4.33 -17.11
N ASN A 163 -16.03 4.47 -16.53
CA ASN A 163 -14.93 5.22 -17.15
C ASN A 163 -14.47 4.59 -18.46
N ALA A 164 -14.43 3.25 -18.57
CA ALA A 164 -14.05 2.56 -19.79
C ALA A 164 -15.06 2.74 -20.94
N SER A 165 -16.34 2.91 -20.62
CA SER A 165 -17.40 3.15 -21.60
C SER A 165 -17.50 4.61 -22.05
N HIS A 166 -17.11 5.56 -21.19
CA HIS A 166 -17.21 7.00 -21.45
C HIS A 166 -15.87 7.65 -21.85
N GLU A 167 -14.74 6.96 -21.74
CA GLU A 167 -13.48 7.44 -22.31
C GLU A 167 -13.57 7.50 -23.84
N ASN A 168 -13.50 8.72 -24.38
CA ASN A 168 -13.46 8.94 -25.81
C ASN A 168 -12.33 8.11 -26.44
N ASN A 169 -12.64 7.41 -27.54
CA ASN A 169 -11.68 6.67 -28.37
C ASN A 169 -10.72 7.64 -29.08
N THR A 170 -9.84 8.26 -28.32
CA THR A 170 -8.73 9.04 -28.83
C THR A 170 -7.63 8.08 -29.31
N SER A 171 -6.78 8.53 -30.25
CA SER A 171 -5.59 7.76 -30.69
C SER A 171 -4.75 7.28 -29.49
N ILE A 172 -4.76 8.07 -28.42
CA ILE A 172 -4.04 7.87 -27.17
C ILE A 172 -4.64 6.72 -26.33
N THR A 173 -5.97 6.70 -26.12
CA THR A 173 -6.65 5.60 -25.41
C THR A 173 -6.59 4.30 -26.22
N ASN A 174 -6.58 4.39 -27.55
CA ASN A 174 -6.38 3.24 -28.42
C ASN A 174 -4.96 2.64 -28.30
N ARG A 175 -3.92 3.47 -28.10
CA ARG A 175 -2.55 2.99 -27.81
C ARG A 175 -2.46 2.28 -26.47
N LEU A 176 -3.09 2.80 -25.42
CA LEU A 176 -3.15 2.09 -24.14
C LEU A 176 -3.89 0.77 -24.25
N ARG A 177 -5.04 0.76 -24.94
CA ARG A 177 -5.78 -0.46 -25.19
C ARG A 177 -4.99 -1.46 -26.02
N ALA A 178 -4.07 -1.00 -26.88
CA ALA A 178 -3.16 -1.85 -27.63
C ALA A 178 -1.99 -2.40 -26.77
N LEU A 179 -1.51 -1.63 -25.78
CA LEU A 179 -0.49 -2.05 -24.80
C LEU A 179 -1.07 -2.88 -23.65
N SER A 180 -2.37 -2.72 -23.38
CA SER A 180 -3.11 -3.53 -22.43
C SER A 180 -3.26 -4.94 -23.02
N PRO A 181 -3.02 -6.00 -22.22
CA PRO A 181 -3.22 -7.37 -22.66
C PRO A 181 -4.65 -7.53 -23.16
N ARG A 182 -4.81 -8.12 -24.35
CA ARG A 182 -6.12 -8.41 -24.90
C ARG A 182 -6.81 -9.42 -23.99
N THR A 183 -8.14 -9.47 -24.01
CA THR A 183 -8.93 -10.46 -23.24
C THR A 183 -8.49 -11.92 -23.51
N HIS A 184 -7.89 -12.20 -24.67
CA HIS A 184 -7.30 -13.50 -25.01
C HIS A 184 -5.98 -13.79 -24.27
N ASP A 185 -5.22 -12.77 -23.86
CA ASP A 185 -3.94 -12.88 -23.14
C ASP A 185 -4.12 -13.08 -21.64
N ILE A 186 -5.31 -12.78 -21.11
CA ILE A 186 -5.71 -13.05 -19.71
C ILE A 186 -5.89 -14.55 -19.47
N ASN A 187 -6.19 -15.31 -20.53
CA ASN A 187 -6.27 -16.77 -20.53
C ASN A 187 -4.88 -17.42 -20.58
N VAL A 188 -3.87 -16.84 -19.92
CA VAL A 188 -2.61 -17.57 -19.69
C VAL A 188 -2.97 -18.84 -18.95
N SER A 189 -2.61 -19.99 -19.55
CA SER A 189 -2.90 -21.28 -18.95
C SER A 189 -2.27 -21.36 -17.55
N ASP A 190 -3.02 -21.90 -16.60
CA ASP A 190 -2.51 -22.08 -15.23
C ASP A 190 -1.22 -22.92 -15.21
N SER A 191 -1.00 -23.76 -16.23
CA SER A 191 0.23 -24.52 -16.44
C SER A 191 1.43 -23.66 -16.83
N ALA A 192 1.25 -22.62 -17.63
CA ALA A 192 2.31 -21.65 -17.95
C ALA A 192 2.62 -20.76 -16.74
N ALA A 193 1.58 -20.32 -16.01
CA ALA A 193 1.75 -19.50 -14.81
C ALA A 193 2.46 -20.23 -13.67
N LYS A 194 2.28 -21.56 -13.55
CA LYS A 194 3.04 -22.39 -12.60
C LYS A 194 4.52 -22.55 -12.94
N LYS A 195 4.91 -22.36 -14.21
CA LYS A 195 6.31 -22.39 -14.65
C LYS A 195 7.01 -21.03 -14.51
N TYR A 196 6.29 -20.00 -14.06
CA TYR A 196 6.87 -18.67 -13.87
C TYR A 196 7.91 -18.67 -12.75
N THR A 197 9.11 -18.19 -13.08
CA THR A 197 10.20 -18.04 -12.10
C THR A 197 10.06 -16.71 -11.37
N PHE A 198 9.65 -16.77 -10.10
CA PHE A 198 9.54 -15.58 -9.27
C PHE A 198 10.91 -15.10 -8.78
N SER A 199 11.10 -13.79 -8.73
CA SER A 199 12.24 -13.22 -8.02
C SER A 199 12.07 -13.39 -6.49
N LYS A 200 13.19 -13.40 -5.76
CA LYS A 200 13.15 -13.45 -4.28
C LYS A 200 12.33 -12.30 -3.69
N ILE A 201 12.45 -11.10 -4.26
CA ILE A 201 11.72 -9.90 -3.83
C ILE A 201 10.21 -10.09 -3.98
N GLN A 202 9.77 -10.65 -5.11
CA GLN A 202 8.35 -10.94 -5.32
C GLN A 202 7.83 -11.98 -4.32
N LEU A 203 8.58 -13.06 -4.06
CA LEU A 203 8.16 -14.08 -3.10
C LEU A 203 8.02 -13.52 -1.67
N GLU A 204 8.94 -12.65 -1.25
CA GLU A 204 8.85 -12.01 0.07
C GLU A 204 7.71 -10.98 0.13
N GLY A 205 7.47 -10.21 -0.94
CA GLY A 205 6.31 -9.32 -1.04
C GLY A 205 4.97 -10.06 -0.94
N ILE A 206 4.85 -11.22 -1.62
CA ILE A 206 3.67 -12.11 -1.53
C ILE A 206 3.45 -12.54 -0.08
N LYS A 207 4.51 -13.02 0.61
CA LYS A 207 4.39 -13.43 2.02
C LYS A 207 3.93 -12.28 2.91
N LEU A 208 4.39 -11.05 2.65
CA LEU A 208 4.03 -9.88 3.45
C LEU A 208 2.54 -9.50 3.28
N ILE A 209 2.05 -9.45 2.03
CA ILE A 209 0.63 -9.19 1.73
C ILE A 209 -0.28 -10.26 2.33
N ILE A 210 0.08 -11.55 2.16
CA ILE A 210 -0.73 -12.64 2.71
C ILE A 210 -0.73 -12.61 4.24
N ARG A 211 0.41 -12.29 4.87
CA ARG A 211 0.49 -12.13 6.32
C ARG A 211 -0.44 -11.02 6.80
N TYR A 212 -0.41 -9.86 6.15
CA TYR A 212 -1.27 -8.72 6.47
C TYR A 212 -2.76 -9.05 6.30
N GLY A 213 -3.15 -9.63 5.16
CA GLY A 213 -4.55 -10.04 4.92
C GLY A 213 -5.02 -11.13 5.89
N THR A 214 -4.13 -12.03 6.33
CA THR A 214 -4.46 -13.07 7.31
C THR A 214 -4.56 -12.51 8.73
N SER A 215 -3.67 -11.60 9.14
CA SER A 215 -3.69 -11.01 10.49
C SER A 215 -4.95 -10.20 10.74
N LEU A 216 -5.42 -9.48 9.71
CA LEU A 216 -6.67 -8.72 9.76
C LEU A 216 -7.92 -9.56 9.44
N ARG A 217 -7.76 -10.86 9.14
CA ARG A 217 -8.85 -11.79 8.75
C ARG A 217 -9.64 -11.34 7.52
N LEU A 218 -8.99 -10.66 6.58
CA LEU A 218 -9.56 -10.18 5.33
C LEU A 218 -9.61 -11.28 4.25
N LEU A 219 -8.82 -12.35 4.42
CA LEU A 219 -8.78 -13.48 3.51
C LEU A 219 -9.56 -14.68 4.07
N THR A 220 -10.45 -15.24 3.27
CA THR A 220 -11.27 -16.41 3.63
C THR A 220 -10.54 -17.74 3.55
N SER A 221 -9.56 -17.86 2.64
CA SER A 221 -8.78 -19.08 2.39
C SER A 221 -7.61 -19.23 3.36
N SER A 222 -7.17 -20.48 3.56
CA SER A 222 -5.94 -20.77 4.33
C SER A 222 -4.73 -20.00 3.79
N THR A 223 -3.77 -19.65 4.65
CA THR A 223 -2.57 -18.89 4.28
C THR A 223 -1.80 -19.51 3.10
N LYS A 224 -1.73 -20.84 3.04
CA LYS A 224 -1.06 -21.57 1.95
C LYS A 224 -1.82 -21.42 0.63
N GLU A 225 -3.12 -21.61 0.64
CA GLU A 225 -3.97 -21.49 -0.56
C GLU A 225 -3.95 -20.05 -1.10
N SER A 226 -4.09 -19.07 -0.22
CA SER A 226 -4.03 -17.65 -0.58
C SER A 226 -2.66 -17.26 -1.16
N THR A 227 -1.58 -17.86 -0.66
CA THR A 227 -0.22 -17.66 -1.22
C THR A 227 -0.12 -18.17 -2.65
N GLU A 228 -0.62 -19.37 -2.94
CA GLU A 228 -0.59 -19.92 -4.30
C GLU A 228 -1.50 -19.12 -5.25
N LYS A 229 -2.66 -18.65 -4.77
CA LYS A 229 -3.55 -17.76 -5.52
C LYS A 229 -2.85 -16.44 -5.88
N LEU A 230 -2.17 -15.79 -4.94
CA LEU A 230 -1.45 -14.54 -5.21
C LEU A 230 -0.24 -14.75 -6.12
N LYS A 231 0.51 -15.85 -5.98
CA LYS A 231 1.55 -16.24 -6.95
C LYS A 231 0.98 -16.36 -8.35
N LEU A 232 -0.14 -17.07 -8.51
CA LEU A 232 -0.81 -17.23 -9.78
C LEU A 232 -1.20 -15.88 -10.38
N LEU A 233 -1.77 -14.96 -9.58
CA LEU A 233 -2.12 -13.61 -10.01
C LEU A 233 -0.90 -12.84 -10.52
N ILE A 234 0.16 -12.76 -9.72
CA ILE A 234 1.37 -12.00 -10.08
C ILE A 234 2.05 -12.59 -11.32
N ALA A 235 2.07 -13.91 -11.46
CA ALA A 235 2.57 -14.57 -12.67
C ALA A 235 1.75 -14.19 -13.90
N LYS A 236 0.41 -14.25 -13.81
CA LYS A 236 -0.50 -13.86 -14.90
C LYS A 236 -0.33 -12.40 -15.28
N VAL A 237 -0.25 -11.49 -14.31
CA VAL A 237 0.03 -10.06 -14.55
C VAL A 237 1.38 -9.90 -15.24
N SER A 238 2.44 -10.48 -14.70
CA SER A 238 3.78 -10.36 -15.27
C SER A 238 3.85 -10.87 -16.72
N MET A 239 3.22 -12.01 -17.02
CA MET A 239 3.22 -12.56 -18.37
C MET A 239 2.31 -11.79 -19.34
N ALA A 240 1.19 -11.26 -18.87
CA ALA A 240 0.24 -10.52 -19.71
C ALA A 240 0.77 -9.13 -20.06
N PHE A 241 1.44 -8.46 -19.12
CA PHE A 241 1.84 -7.06 -19.26
C PHE A 241 3.31 -6.86 -19.72
N CYS A 242 4.21 -7.82 -19.46
CA CYS A 242 5.64 -7.68 -19.80
C CYS A 242 6.03 -8.23 -21.19
N ARG A 243 5.09 -8.34 -22.15
CA ARG A 243 5.43 -8.79 -23.51
C ARG A 243 6.35 -7.79 -24.20
N GLY A 244 7.62 -8.16 -24.36
CA GLY A 244 8.54 -7.57 -25.33
C GLY A 244 8.64 -8.50 -26.53
N ASP A 245 8.52 -7.95 -27.74
CA ASP A 245 8.41 -8.65 -29.04
C ASP A 245 9.68 -9.39 -29.51
N ASN A 246 10.60 -9.81 -28.63
CA ASN A 246 11.77 -10.59 -29.04
C ASN A 246 11.75 -11.98 -28.41
N GLU A 247 11.13 -12.91 -29.13
CA GLU A 247 11.25 -14.37 -28.90
C GLU A 247 12.69 -14.89 -29.08
N SER A 248 13.66 -14.05 -29.48
CA SER A 248 15.04 -14.45 -29.77
C SER A 248 16.10 -13.93 -28.80
N ASP A 249 15.77 -13.10 -27.80
CA ASP A 249 16.73 -12.75 -26.75
C ASP A 249 16.04 -12.48 -25.40
N GLY A 250 15.98 -13.50 -24.57
CA GLY A 250 15.77 -13.35 -23.13
C GLY A 250 14.35 -13.03 -22.69
N PHE A 251 13.46 -14.04 -22.78
CA PHE A 251 12.27 -14.22 -21.91
C PHE A 251 12.58 -14.07 -20.40
N TYR A 252 13.86 -13.95 -20.05
CA TYR A 252 14.45 -13.95 -18.73
C TYR A 252 14.82 -12.56 -18.18
N ASN A 253 14.81 -11.46 -18.96
CA ASN A 253 15.42 -10.20 -18.47
C ASN A 253 14.45 -9.13 -17.94
N ILE A 254 13.15 -9.20 -18.23
CA ILE A 254 12.19 -8.16 -17.78
C ILE A 254 11.74 -8.41 -16.32
N ALA A 255 11.56 -9.68 -15.93
CA ALA A 255 11.26 -10.06 -14.54
C ALA A 255 12.49 -10.08 -13.62
N HIS A 256 13.71 -10.15 -14.19
CA HIS A 256 14.97 -10.14 -13.45
C HIS A 256 15.54 -8.74 -13.19
N ASN A 257 14.93 -7.68 -13.72
CA ASN A 257 15.31 -6.33 -13.29
C ASN A 257 14.87 -6.13 -11.84
N VAL A 258 15.86 -6.27 -10.95
CA VAL A 258 15.84 -5.95 -9.51
C VAL A 258 15.20 -4.57 -9.22
N ASN A 259 15.07 -3.72 -10.25
CA ASN A 259 14.52 -2.37 -10.19
C ASN A 259 12.98 -2.26 -10.18
N LEU A 260 12.21 -3.31 -10.49
CA LEU A 260 10.73 -3.19 -10.57
C LEU A 260 9.99 -3.38 -9.24
N GLY A 261 10.65 -3.90 -8.20
CA GLY A 261 10.03 -4.10 -6.88
C GLY A 261 8.87 -5.11 -6.88
N PHE A 262 8.03 -5.05 -5.84
CA PHE A 262 6.81 -5.85 -5.76
C PHE A 262 5.57 -5.01 -6.14
N ASP A 263 4.58 -5.63 -6.79
CA ASP A 263 3.34 -4.95 -7.19
C ASP A 263 2.37 -4.84 -6.00
N TRP A 264 2.57 -3.79 -5.19
CA TRP A 264 1.72 -3.48 -4.04
C TRP A 264 0.26 -3.23 -4.43
N PHE A 265 0.00 -2.64 -5.60
CA PHE A 265 -1.36 -2.34 -6.05
C PHE A 265 -2.16 -3.62 -6.30
N ALA A 266 -1.58 -4.56 -7.06
CA ALA A 266 -2.20 -5.87 -7.29
C ALA A 266 -2.38 -6.65 -5.97
N GLY A 267 -1.42 -6.55 -5.04
CA GLY A 267 -1.51 -7.15 -3.71
C GLY A 267 -2.67 -6.62 -2.87
N VAL A 268 -2.86 -5.29 -2.84
CA VAL A 268 -3.97 -4.65 -2.11
C VAL A 268 -5.32 -5.01 -2.74
N LEU A 269 -5.44 -4.97 -4.06
CA LEU A 269 -6.66 -5.38 -4.76
C LEU A 269 -6.99 -6.86 -4.60
N PHE A 270 -5.97 -7.71 -4.41
CA PHE A 270 -6.18 -9.13 -4.08
C PHE A 270 -6.76 -9.32 -2.68
N ILE A 271 -6.34 -8.51 -1.71
CA ILE A 271 -6.96 -8.50 -0.37
C ILE A 271 -8.40 -8.00 -0.48
N LEU A 272 -8.62 -6.90 -1.20
CA LEU A 272 -9.95 -6.30 -1.40
C LEU A 272 -10.93 -7.25 -2.12
N SER A 273 -10.44 -8.10 -3.02
CA SER A 273 -11.24 -9.13 -3.69
C SER A 273 -11.44 -10.40 -2.86
N ASN A 274 -11.05 -10.38 -1.58
CA ASN A 274 -11.09 -11.52 -0.65
C ASN A 274 -10.35 -12.75 -1.23
N GLY A 275 -9.22 -12.51 -1.89
CA GLY A 275 -8.37 -13.54 -2.49
C GLY A 275 -8.85 -14.10 -3.83
N ASN A 276 -9.78 -13.44 -4.52
CA ASN A 276 -10.30 -13.92 -5.81
C ASN A 276 -9.40 -13.46 -6.98
N VAL A 277 -8.56 -14.38 -7.46
CA VAL A 277 -7.62 -14.15 -8.58
C VAL A 277 -8.34 -13.68 -9.86
N ASN A 278 -9.43 -14.35 -10.23
CA ASN A 278 -10.13 -14.06 -11.49
C ASN A 278 -10.79 -12.68 -11.46
N ARG A 279 -11.38 -12.32 -10.32
CA ARG A 279 -11.99 -11.00 -10.12
C ARG A 279 -10.92 -9.90 -10.20
N THR A 280 -9.82 -10.04 -9.45
CA THR A 280 -8.72 -9.07 -9.47
C THR A 280 -8.08 -8.95 -10.84
N LEU A 281 -7.85 -10.06 -11.55
CA LEU A 281 -7.23 -10.03 -12.87
C LEU A 281 -8.13 -9.37 -13.92
N LYS A 282 -9.44 -9.66 -13.92
CA LYS A 282 -10.41 -8.97 -14.78
C LYS A 282 -10.41 -7.47 -14.50
N PHE A 283 -10.43 -7.07 -13.23
CA PHE A 283 -10.35 -5.67 -12.85
C PHE A 283 -9.07 -5.01 -13.38
N LEU A 284 -7.89 -5.59 -13.08
CA LEU A 284 -6.59 -5.06 -13.52
C LEU A 284 -6.50 -4.93 -15.04
N SER A 285 -7.03 -5.89 -15.80
CA SER A 285 -7.05 -5.82 -17.26
C SER A 285 -7.92 -4.69 -17.81
N LYS A 286 -9.11 -4.47 -17.21
CA LYS A 286 -9.98 -3.35 -17.61
C LYS A 286 -9.30 -2.03 -17.21
N PHE A 287 -8.77 -1.96 -16.00
CA PHE A 287 -8.12 -0.77 -15.47
C PHE A 287 -6.90 -0.37 -16.30
N ALA A 288 -6.05 -1.32 -16.73
CA ALA A 288 -4.89 -1.05 -17.58
C ALA A 288 -5.23 -0.34 -18.90
N SER A 289 -6.45 -0.53 -19.41
CA SER A 289 -6.89 0.16 -20.63
C SER A 289 -7.22 1.64 -20.43
N LEU A 290 -7.40 2.08 -19.18
CA LEU A 290 -7.72 3.47 -18.83
C LEU A 290 -6.45 4.31 -18.70
N HIS A 291 -6.57 5.60 -19.02
CA HIS A 291 -5.47 6.57 -18.85
C HIS A 291 -5.04 6.73 -17.38
N THR A 292 -6.00 6.64 -16.45
CA THR A 292 -5.80 6.73 -15.00
C THR A 292 -4.82 5.70 -14.46
N SER A 293 -4.71 4.53 -15.12
CA SER A 293 -3.86 3.42 -14.65
C SER A 293 -2.39 3.79 -14.57
N ILE A 294 -1.89 4.63 -15.46
CA ILE A 294 -0.48 4.99 -15.53
C ILE A 294 -0.06 5.92 -14.37
N TYR A 295 -1.01 6.63 -13.75
CA TYR A 295 -0.75 7.49 -12.59
C TYR A 295 -0.83 6.73 -11.28
N LEU A 296 -1.84 5.85 -11.14
CA LEU A 296 -2.10 5.14 -9.89
C LEU A 296 -1.33 3.81 -9.79
N TRP A 297 -1.21 3.07 -10.89
CA TRP A 297 -0.53 1.78 -10.92
C TRP A 297 0.92 1.93 -11.38
N LYS A 298 1.78 2.33 -10.43
CA LYS A 298 3.20 2.58 -10.69
C LYS A 298 3.93 1.40 -11.35
N TYR A 299 3.65 0.18 -10.91
CA TYR A 299 4.26 -1.03 -11.47
C TYR A 299 3.93 -1.17 -12.97
N TYR A 300 2.67 -0.95 -13.35
CA TYR A 300 2.26 -0.93 -14.76
C TYR A 300 2.89 0.22 -15.55
N SER A 301 2.93 1.43 -15.00
CA SER A 301 3.62 2.58 -15.62
C SER A 301 5.09 2.27 -15.94
N MET A 302 5.80 1.60 -15.03
CA MET A 302 7.18 1.17 -15.25
C MET A 302 7.31 0.13 -16.37
N ILE A 303 6.38 -0.83 -16.44
CA ILE A 303 6.33 -1.83 -17.52
C ILE A 303 6.12 -1.13 -18.87
N CYS A 304 5.11 -0.26 -18.98
CA CYS A 304 4.82 0.47 -20.21
C CYS A 304 6.00 1.33 -20.70
N ASN A 305 6.74 1.96 -19.78
CA ASN A 305 7.88 2.79 -20.12
C ASN A 305 9.08 1.97 -20.63
N ASN A 306 9.33 0.79 -20.08
CA ASN A 306 10.42 -0.07 -20.54
C ASN A 306 10.26 -0.52 -22.00
N ASN A 307 9.03 -0.60 -22.48
CA ASN A 307 8.72 -0.97 -23.87
C ASN A 307 8.91 0.20 -24.87
N ASN A 308 8.90 1.46 -24.40
CA ASN A 308 8.83 2.66 -25.25
C ASN A 308 10.11 3.53 -25.29
N ASN A 309 11.28 3.00 -24.91
CA ASN A 309 12.56 3.70 -24.75
C ASN A 309 12.65 4.65 -23.53
N LYS A 310 13.87 4.74 -22.97
CA LYS A 310 14.18 4.85 -21.53
C LYS A 310 13.99 6.20 -20.79
N SER A 311 13.42 7.27 -21.32
CA SER A 311 13.60 8.60 -20.67
C SER A 311 12.40 9.24 -19.96
N ASN A 312 11.16 8.76 -20.11
CA ASN A 312 9.98 9.61 -19.81
C ASN A 312 9.15 9.22 -18.57
N LEU A 313 9.50 8.15 -17.83
CA LEU A 313 8.82 7.78 -16.57
C LEU A 313 8.89 8.89 -15.51
N ALA A 314 10.00 9.62 -15.49
CA ALA A 314 10.17 10.77 -14.60
C ALA A 314 9.04 11.77 -14.79
N THR A 315 8.60 12.02 -16.03
CA THR A 315 7.59 13.02 -16.37
C THR A 315 6.24 12.73 -15.73
N ILE A 316 5.79 11.48 -15.72
CA ILE A 316 4.46 11.11 -15.20
C ILE A 316 4.41 11.23 -13.68
N GLN A 317 5.40 10.66 -13.00
CA GLN A 317 5.52 10.77 -11.54
C GLN A 317 5.77 12.21 -11.10
N HIS A 318 6.48 12.98 -11.93
CA HIS A 318 6.70 14.41 -11.70
C HIS A 318 5.41 15.22 -11.74
N VAL A 319 4.39 14.84 -12.53
CA VAL A 319 3.09 15.55 -12.52
C VAL A 319 2.40 15.43 -11.17
N ILE A 320 2.35 14.22 -10.60
CA ILE A 320 1.75 14.01 -9.27
C ILE A 320 2.51 14.82 -8.23
N ASN A 321 3.85 14.76 -8.25
CA ASN A 321 4.70 15.50 -7.32
C ASN A 321 4.55 17.02 -7.46
N ASN A 322 4.49 17.54 -8.68
CA ASN A 322 4.30 18.97 -8.92
C ASN A 322 2.92 19.44 -8.48
N SER A 323 1.89 18.62 -8.71
CA SER A 323 0.53 18.94 -8.28
C SER A 323 0.45 19.00 -6.75
N LEU A 324 1.15 18.08 -6.05
CA LEU A 324 1.29 18.12 -4.59
C LEU A 324 1.95 19.42 -4.12
N GLU A 325 3.14 19.76 -4.64
CA GLU A 325 3.87 20.96 -4.21
C GLU A 325 3.10 22.25 -4.48
N MET A 326 2.47 22.36 -5.66
CA MET A 326 1.67 23.52 -6.03
C MET A 326 0.49 23.72 -5.07
N ILE A 327 -0.27 22.66 -4.77
CA ILE A 327 -1.41 22.76 -3.85
C ILE A 327 -0.92 23.05 -2.42
N LEU A 328 0.19 22.45 -1.98
CA LEU A 328 0.76 22.74 -0.66
C LEU A 328 1.19 24.20 -0.53
N GLN A 329 1.77 24.77 -1.58
CA GLN A 329 2.19 26.16 -1.58
C GLN A 329 1.02 27.12 -1.36
N GLU A 330 -0.14 26.82 -1.93
CA GLU A 330 -1.33 27.67 -1.82
C GLU A 330 -2.15 27.39 -0.55
N GLU A 331 -2.40 26.12 -0.23
CA GLU A 331 -3.35 25.73 0.83
C GLU A 331 -2.68 25.51 2.20
N LEU A 332 -1.41 25.09 2.24
CA LEU A 332 -0.68 24.76 3.47
C LEU A 332 0.77 25.33 3.44
N PRO A 333 0.95 26.65 3.25
CA PRO A 333 2.29 27.24 3.08
C PRO A 333 3.19 27.06 4.30
N GLN A 334 2.61 26.97 5.50
CA GLN A 334 3.35 26.72 6.74
C GLN A 334 3.95 25.30 6.76
N VAL A 335 3.17 24.31 6.34
CA VAL A 335 3.65 22.92 6.23
C VAL A 335 4.79 22.87 5.21
N LEU A 336 4.59 23.45 4.03
CA LEU A 336 5.63 23.51 2.98
C LEU A 336 6.92 24.16 3.49
N SER A 337 6.82 25.31 4.16
CA SER A 337 7.96 26.02 4.74
C SER A 337 8.68 25.15 5.78
N THR A 338 7.94 24.41 6.61
CA THR A 338 8.50 23.52 7.63
C THR A 338 9.31 22.38 7.01
N PHE A 339 8.83 21.80 5.91
CA PHE A 339 9.58 20.81 5.14
C PHE A 339 10.83 21.38 4.50
N HIS A 340 10.75 22.58 3.90
CA HIS A 340 11.90 23.26 3.31
C HIS A 340 12.96 23.60 4.35
N MET A 341 12.58 24.06 5.54
CA MET A 341 13.50 24.28 6.66
C MET A 341 14.19 22.98 7.11
N SER A 342 13.51 21.85 6.96
CA SER A 342 14.06 20.52 7.26
C SER A 342 14.94 19.98 6.11
N GLY A 343 14.98 20.64 4.95
CA GLY A 343 15.79 20.25 3.80
C GLY A 343 15.17 19.18 2.88
N PHE A 344 13.84 18.98 2.94
CA PHE A 344 13.16 17.96 2.14
C PHE A 344 11.93 18.50 1.44
N ALA A 345 11.59 17.91 0.29
CA ALA A 345 10.37 18.23 -0.43
C ALA A 345 9.20 17.35 0.08
N PRO A 346 8.06 17.92 0.49
CA PRO A 346 6.90 17.15 0.95
C PRO A 346 6.45 16.07 -0.04
N ALA A 347 6.54 16.33 -1.35
CA ALA A 347 6.16 15.38 -2.38
C ALA A 347 6.94 14.05 -2.29
N GLN A 348 8.19 14.05 -1.78
CA GLN A 348 8.97 12.82 -1.60
C GLN A 348 8.36 11.91 -0.52
N ILE A 349 7.77 12.49 0.52
CA ILE A 349 7.09 11.74 1.59
C ILE A 349 5.77 11.18 1.06
N CYS A 350 4.97 12.01 0.38
CA CYS A 350 3.72 11.55 -0.22
C CYS A 350 3.96 10.45 -1.26
N GLN A 351 4.97 10.58 -2.13
CA GLN A 351 5.33 9.55 -3.09
C GLN A 351 5.76 8.25 -2.40
N HIS A 352 6.44 8.36 -1.26
CA HIS A 352 6.80 7.21 -0.44
C HIS A 352 5.57 6.47 0.09
N TRP A 353 4.56 7.19 0.58
CA TRP A 353 3.29 6.62 1.03
C TRP A 353 2.50 5.96 -0.12
N ILE A 354 2.35 6.67 -1.24
CA ILE A 354 1.61 6.20 -2.43
C ILE A 354 2.25 4.94 -3.02
N ARG A 355 3.60 4.87 -3.07
CA ARG A 355 4.33 3.74 -3.66
C ARG A 355 3.93 2.37 -3.09
N GLN A 356 3.56 2.34 -1.81
CA GLN A 356 3.18 1.14 -1.09
C GLN A 356 1.71 1.16 -0.65
N TRP A 357 0.89 2.01 -1.29
CA TRP A 357 -0.55 2.14 -1.01
C TRP A 357 -0.86 2.27 0.49
N PHE A 358 -0.02 3.02 1.21
CA PHE A 358 -0.17 3.31 2.64
C PHE A 358 -0.15 2.10 3.60
N LEU A 359 0.18 0.89 3.15
CA LEU A 359 0.18 -0.36 3.94
C LEU A 359 0.99 -0.34 5.25
N ASN A 360 1.88 0.63 5.45
CA ASN A 360 2.69 0.77 6.65
C ASN A 360 2.30 1.97 7.52
N TYR A 361 1.29 2.73 7.11
CA TYR A 361 1.00 4.07 7.63
C TYR A 361 -0.46 4.28 7.99
N LEU A 362 -1.40 3.70 7.24
CA LEU A 362 -2.84 3.84 7.46
C LEU A 362 -3.46 2.50 7.80
N ASP A 363 -4.53 2.52 8.59
CA ASP A 363 -5.35 1.34 8.83
C ASP A 363 -6.14 0.99 7.55
N TRP A 364 -6.57 -0.27 7.44
CA TRP A 364 -7.26 -0.81 6.28
C TRP A 364 -8.47 0.02 5.82
N PRO A 365 -9.36 0.52 6.70
CA PRO A 365 -10.48 1.35 6.26
C PRO A 365 -10.04 2.62 5.50
N GLN A 366 -8.97 3.27 5.93
CA GLN A 366 -8.42 4.46 5.28
C GLN A 366 -7.73 4.09 3.96
N ILE A 367 -7.10 2.92 3.87
CA ILE A 367 -6.59 2.39 2.60
C ILE A 367 -7.74 2.17 1.61
N GLN A 368 -8.85 1.56 2.03
CA GLN A 368 -10.06 1.41 1.21
C GLN A 368 -10.59 2.77 0.73
N GLN A 369 -10.71 3.76 1.63
CA GLN A 369 -11.16 5.11 1.29
C GLN A 369 -10.22 5.77 0.26
N SER A 370 -8.90 5.59 0.39
CA SER A 370 -7.92 6.09 -0.59
C SER A 370 -8.12 5.48 -1.99
N LEU A 371 -8.43 4.18 -2.06
CA LEU A 371 -8.71 3.47 -3.31
C LEU A 371 -10.01 3.96 -3.94
N ILE A 372 -11.07 4.09 -3.15
CA ILE A 372 -12.36 4.62 -3.61
C ILE A 372 -12.16 6.02 -4.18
N CYS A 373 -11.53 6.92 -3.43
CA CYS A 373 -11.31 8.29 -3.86
C CYS A 373 -10.52 8.34 -5.18
N SER A 374 -9.41 7.60 -5.27
CA SER A 374 -8.54 7.65 -6.45
C SER A 374 -9.10 6.91 -7.68
N LEU A 375 -9.82 5.81 -7.49
CA LEU A 375 -10.32 4.99 -8.62
C LEU A 375 -11.72 5.43 -9.07
N CYS A 376 -12.57 5.92 -8.16
CA CYS A 376 -13.90 6.39 -8.50
C CYS A 376 -13.90 7.84 -9.00
N PHE A 377 -13.18 8.75 -8.35
CA PHE A 377 -13.26 10.17 -8.70
C PHE A 377 -12.14 10.64 -9.63
N GLY A 378 -11.00 9.96 -9.65
CA GLY A 378 -9.91 10.24 -10.59
C GLY A 378 -8.52 10.21 -9.96
N PRO A 379 -7.46 10.21 -10.78
CA PRO A 379 -6.09 10.13 -10.30
C PRO A 379 -5.64 11.35 -9.49
N ASP A 380 -6.31 12.49 -9.61
CA ASP A 380 -6.07 13.70 -8.82
C ASP A 380 -6.44 13.52 -7.34
N TYR A 381 -7.40 12.66 -7.02
CA TYR A 381 -7.81 12.44 -5.64
C TYR A 381 -6.73 11.82 -4.77
N ILE A 382 -5.75 11.09 -5.34
CA ILE A 382 -4.59 10.63 -4.56
C ILE A 382 -3.74 11.79 -4.05
N VAL A 383 -3.69 12.90 -4.81
CA VAL A 383 -3.02 14.15 -4.43
C VAL A 383 -3.80 14.78 -3.28
N TYR A 384 -5.11 14.99 -3.44
CA TYR A 384 -5.94 15.61 -2.40
C TYR A 384 -5.96 14.80 -1.10
N PHE A 385 -5.92 13.47 -1.19
CA PHE A 385 -5.81 12.58 -0.05
C PHE A 385 -4.49 12.79 0.72
N CYS A 386 -3.37 12.90 0.00
CA CYS A 386 -2.07 13.22 0.61
C CYS A 386 -2.04 14.63 1.23
N ILE A 387 -2.63 15.63 0.57
CA ILE A 387 -2.77 16.99 1.12
C ILE A 387 -3.58 16.95 2.42
N SER A 388 -4.64 16.14 2.47
CA SER A 388 -5.48 15.97 3.66
C SER A 388 -4.72 15.31 4.81
N ILE A 389 -3.87 14.31 4.52
CA ILE A 389 -2.96 13.71 5.52
C ILE A 389 -1.99 14.76 6.06
N LEU A 390 -1.40 15.58 5.20
CA LEU A 390 -0.47 16.63 5.63
C LEU A 390 -1.17 17.72 6.46
N LYS A 391 -2.38 18.11 6.08
CA LYS A 391 -3.23 19.01 6.86
C LYS A 391 -3.53 18.46 8.25
N HIS A 392 -3.89 17.19 8.33
CA HIS A 392 -4.16 16.53 9.60
C HIS A 392 -2.94 16.53 10.53
N ASN A 393 -1.75 16.32 9.97
CA ASN A 393 -0.51 16.26 10.72
C ASN A 393 0.18 17.61 10.90
N GLU A 394 -0.45 18.73 10.55
CA GLU A 394 0.21 20.05 10.52
C GLU A 394 0.90 20.39 11.85
N GLU A 395 0.21 20.23 12.97
CA GLU A 395 0.76 20.53 14.31
C GLU A 395 1.88 19.56 14.72
N ILE A 396 1.77 18.28 14.31
CA ILE A 396 2.80 17.28 14.56
C ILE A 396 4.05 17.59 13.71
N ILE A 397 3.86 17.99 12.45
CA ILE A 397 4.94 18.36 11.53
C ILE A 397 5.73 19.55 12.11
N LYS A 398 5.02 20.59 12.59
CA LYS A 398 5.66 21.75 13.25
C LYS A 398 6.47 21.33 14.47
N ARG A 399 5.92 20.47 15.33
CA ARG A 399 6.62 19.97 16.53
C ARG A 399 7.86 19.14 16.18
N GLN A 400 7.72 18.19 15.26
CA GLN A 400 8.81 17.28 14.87
C GLN A 400 9.94 17.98 14.09
N MET A 401 9.66 19.14 13.48
CA MET A 401 10.71 19.98 12.89
C MET A 401 11.61 20.58 13.98
N VAL A 402 11.04 21.06 15.09
CA VAL A 402 11.82 21.57 16.23
C VAL A 402 12.73 20.46 16.78
N ASP A 403 12.22 19.24 16.86
CA ASP A 403 12.96 18.06 17.33
C ASP A 403 13.97 17.53 16.29
N ARG A 404 14.07 18.14 15.09
CA ARG A 404 14.93 17.75 13.96
C ARG A 404 14.74 16.31 13.48
N ASN A 405 13.58 15.72 13.77
CA ASN A 405 13.26 14.32 13.48
C ASN A 405 12.08 14.16 12.50
N LEU A 406 11.60 15.24 11.88
CA LEU A 406 10.44 15.24 10.99
C LEU A 406 10.42 14.11 9.94
N VAL A 407 11.50 13.96 9.19
CA VAL A 407 11.55 12.98 8.09
C VAL A 407 11.58 11.55 8.60
N ILE A 408 12.25 11.33 9.74
CA ILE A 408 12.27 10.04 10.41
C ILE A 408 10.84 9.73 10.83
N TYR A 409 10.21 10.62 11.61
CA TYR A 409 8.85 10.45 12.09
C TYR A 409 7.86 10.10 10.97
N LEU A 410 7.79 10.90 9.90
CA LEU A 410 6.83 10.68 8.80
C LEU A 410 7.10 9.43 7.95
N LYS A 411 8.33 8.91 7.99
CA LYS A 411 8.71 7.66 7.32
C LYS A 411 8.66 6.45 8.25
N GLU A 412 8.59 6.64 9.56
CA GLU A 412 8.72 5.57 10.54
C GLU A 412 7.44 5.26 11.27
N GLU A 413 6.74 6.31 11.70
CA GLU A 413 5.55 6.19 12.52
C GLU A 413 4.30 6.02 11.65
N PRO A 414 3.33 5.20 12.09
CA PRO A 414 2.02 5.18 11.47
C PRO A 414 1.32 6.52 11.69
N ILE A 415 0.45 6.90 10.75
CA ILE A 415 -0.35 8.10 10.85
C ILE A 415 -1.49 7.79 11.84
N ARG A 416 -1.49 8.50 12.97
CA ARG A 416 -2.43 8.26 14.07
C ARG A 416 -3.71 9.06 13.84
N ASP A 417 -4.86 8.46 14.16
CA ASP A 417 -6.17 9.11 14.20
C ASP A 417 -6.61 9.83 12.91
N PHE A 418 -6.06 9.43 11.76
CA PHE A 418 -6.47 9.96 10.47
C PHE A 418 -7.75 9.27 9.98
N ASP A 419 -8.72 10.08 9.57
CA ASP A 419 -10.00 9.63 9.03
C ASP A 419 -10.35 10.48 7.81
N ALA A 420 -10.37 9.86 6.63
CA ALA A 420 -10.55 10.59 5.38
C ALA A 420 -11.95 11.20 5.24
N SER A 421 -12.95 10.65 5.94
CA SER A 421 -14.33 11.17 5.92
C SER A 421 -14.40 12.63 6.37
N ARG A 422 -13.59 13.01 7.36
CA ARG A 422 -13.53 14.37 7.92
C ARG A 422 -12.95 15.39 6.95
N TYR A 423 -12.26 14.90 5.91
CA TYR A 423 -11.61 15.72 4.90
C TYR A 423 -12.31 15.61 3.54
N VAL A 424 -13.45 14.92 3.42
CA VAL A 424 -14.18 14.79 2.15
C VAL A 424 -14.57 16.17 1.59
N ASP A 425 -15.20 17.01 2.40
CA ASP A 425 -15.58 18.37 1.97
C ASP A 425 -14.37 19.21 1.57
N TYR A 426 -13.25 19.03 2.28
CA TYR A 426 -12.00 19.68 1.94
C TYR A 426 -11.44 19.18 0.60
N MET A 427 -11.45 17.87 0.35
CA MET A 427 -11.02 17.30 -0.94
C MET A 427 -11.91 17.76 -2.10
N ILE A 428 -13.23 17.89 -1.90
CA ILE A 428 -14.16 18.45 -2.89
C ILE A 428 -13.78 19.91 -3.19
N SER A 429 -13.50 20.71 -2.16
CA SER A 429 -13.07 22.10 -2.38
C SER A 429 -11.75 22.22 -3.16
N LEU A 430 -10.82 21.27 -2.99
CA LEU A 430 -9.57 21.21 -3.75
C LEU A 430 -9.83 20.82 -5.20
N GLU A 431 -10.76 19.89 -5.43
CA GLU A 431 -11.15 19.51 -6.78
C GLU A 431 -11.69 20.70 -7.56
N ASP A 432 -12.62 21.46 -6.99
CA ASP A 432 -13.24 22.61 -7.65
C ASP A 432 -12.20 23.67 -8.07
N LYS A 433 -11.16 23.84 -7.26
CA LYS A 433 -10.08 24.81 -7.51
C LYS A 433 -9.03 24.31 -8.51
N TYR A 434 -8.59 23.05 -8.39
CA TYR A 434 -7.34 22.61 -9.01
C TYR A 434 -7.51 21.54 -10.11
N ARG A 435 -8.65 20.85 -10.19
CA ARG A 435 -8.84 19.70 -11.10
C ARG A 435 -8.55 20.03 -12.56
N SER A 436 -9.05 21.17 -13.04
CA SER A 436 -8.86 21.61 -14.43
C SER A 436 -7.37 21.76 -14.80
N HIS A 437 -6.58 22.31 -13.88
CA HIS A 437 -5.14 22.49 -14.06
C HIS A 437 -4.38 21.16 -14.00
N ILE A 438 -4.68 20.30 -13.01
CA ILE A 438 -4.03 19.00 -12.84
C ILE A 438 -4.28 18.11 -14.06
N PHE A 439 -5.52 18.02 -14.53
CA PHE A 439 -5.85 17.19 -15.69
C PHE A 439 -5.22 17.68 -16.99
N ARG A 440 -5.06 18.99 -17.16
CA ARG A 440 -4.27 19.54 -18.28
C ARG A 440 -2.81 19.06 -18.20
N ASN A 441 -2.17 19.21 -17.04
CA ASN A 441 -0.78 18.79 -16.86
C ASN A 441 -0.59 17.27 -17.04
N MET A 442 -1.54 16.48 -16.52
CA MET A 442 -1.55 15.03 -16.72
C MET A 442 -1.65 14.70 -18.22
N ARG A 443 -2.62 15.29 -18.94
CA ARG A 443 -2.80 15.10 -20.37
C ARG A 443 -1.55 15.48 -21.17
N ASP A 444 -0.91 16.61 -20.83
CA ASP A 444 0.29 17.08 -21.52
C ASP A 444 1.50 16.16 -21.27
N ALA A 445 1.72 15.74 -20.02
CA ALA A 445 2.77 14.79 -19.69
C ALA A 445 2.54 13.45 -20.40
N TYR A 446 1.29 13.02 -20.49
CA TYR A 446 0.93 11.81 -21.20
C TYR A 446 1.17 11.92 -22.70
N GLY A 447 0.74 13.02 -23.32
CA GLY A 447 1.00 13.31 -24.74
C GLY A 447 2.49 13.33 -25.06
N LYS A 448 3.33 13.82 -24.13
CA LYS A 448 4.80 13.76 -24.28
C LYS A 448 5.36 12.34 -24.18
N VAL A 449 4.78 11.47 -23.35
CA VAL A 449 5.28 10.10 -23.16
C VAL A 449 4.79 9.16 -24.27
N PHE A 450 3.54 9.31 -24.71
CA PHE A 450 2.87 8.35 -25.61
C PHE A 450 2.35 8.96 -26.92
N GLY A 451 2.48 10.28 -27.12
CA GLY A 451 1.99 10.98 -28.31
C GLY A 451 3.06 11.29 -29.36
N SER A 452 4.36 11.12 -29.06
CA SER A 452 5.43 11.28 -30.04
C SER A 452 5.66 9.99 -30.82
N GLN A 453 4.91 9.80 -31.91
CA GLN A 453 5.31 9.09 -33.13
C GLN A 453 4.27 9.33 -34.22
#